data_AF-A0A6N6LGE5-F1
#
_entry.id   AF-A0A6N6LGE5-F1
#
_cell.length_a   1.000
_cell.length_b   1.000
_cell.length_c   1.000
_cell.angle_alpha   90.00
_cell.angle_beta   90.00
_cell.angle_gamma   90.00
#
_symmetry.space_group_name_H-M   'P 1'
#
loop_
_entity.id
_entity.type
_entity.pdbx_description
1 polymer ?
#
loop_
_entity_poly.entity_id
_entity_poly.type
_entity_poly.pdbx_seq_one_letter_code
_entity_poly.pdbx_strand_id
1 'polypeptide(L)'
;MDCPKCGHRQTNTEQCDSCGIFFEKYAQYLAEQEVFASAAGGRRTAVGDRGAFPLVKLVVVALLLIGAAAMLLRREAPDAAPAPAQAAAVPSTPAPASGLAGKLLASHPPGNPIEAARNATVFIQTPWGSMGSGFIVNADCRVVTNRHVLQFDSASALRAAEQSPLIAKELHRRQSELLADLKALDARYRDEVRQNGKGSGAAMTLKLKIDALQDDIRALPDTVRDAVRSEISKTELYARTATYKVSLVDGTAFDVHQIDYVDQRDLATFRLPAANCPYIKPGQSAQLRQGERLYTIGSPSGLTYTVTAGIFSGYRQEGDRRYLQTDAPINPGNSGGPLITEVGDVVGINTAVLLGTQGIGFAIPVEDVPDAVGR
;
A
#
# COMPACT_ATOMS: atom_id res chain seq x y z
N MET A 1 13.00 8.69 -26.46
CA MET A 1 11.59 8.88 -26.02
C MET A 1 11.53 9.95 -24.95
N ASP A 2 10.41 10.65 -24.84
CA ASP A 2 10.22 11.69 -23.85
C ASP A 2 9.43 11.12 -22.66
N CYS A 3 9.87 11.41 -21.43
CA CYS A 3 9.22 10.92 -20.23
C CYS A 3 7.79 11.48 -20.11
N PRO A 4 6.75 10.64 -19.96
CA PRO A 4 5.36 11.10 -19.92
C PRO A 4 4.99 11.88 -18.66
N LYS A 5 5.86 11.89 -17.63
CA LYS A 5 5.66 12.66 -16.41
C LYS A 5 6.39 14.00 -16.40
N CYS A 6 7.68 14.01 -16.76
CA CYS A 6 8.54 15.19 -16.63
C CYS A 6 9.04 15.77 -17.95
N GLY A 7 8.75 15.12 -19.09
CA GLY A 7 9.18 15.58 -20.42
C GLY A 7 10.67 15.36 -20.74
N HIS A 8 11.44 14.73 -19.84
CA HIS A 8 12.87 14.46 -20.06
C HIS A 8 13.09 13.50 -21.24
N ARG A 9 13.99 13.87 -22.16
CA ARG A 9 14.32 13.07 -23.35
C ARG A 9 15.46 12.10 -23.05
N GLN A 10 15.21 10.80 -23.26
CA GLN A 10 16.17 9.73 -22.95
C GLN A 10 16.05 8.53 -23.90
N THR A 11 16.96 7.57 -23.76
CA THR A 11 16.98 6.30 -24.50
C THR A 11 16.50 5.10 -23.68
N ASN A 12 16.54 5.17 -22.35
CA ASN A 12 16.03 4.14 -21.45
C ASN A 12 14.50 3.97 -21.61
N THR A 13 14.05 2.73 -21.83
CA THR A 13 12.65 2.38 -22.10
C THR A 13 11.94 1.72 -20.93
N GLU A 14 12.62 1.46 -19.81
CA GLU A 14 12.02 0.85 -18.62
C GLU A 14 11.76 1.89 -17.53
N GLN A 15 12.72 2.79 -17.31
CA GLN A 15 12.68 3.79 -16.26
C GLN A 15 13.16 5.16 -16.75
N CYS A 16 12.61 6.25 -16.21
CA CYS A 16 13.10 7.59 -16.52
C CYS A 16 14.34 7.93 -15.70
N ASP A 17 15.44 8.23 -16.38
CA ASP A 17 16.74 8.58 -15.79
C ASP A 17 16.70 9.89 -14.98
N SER A 18 15.74 10.78 -15.26
CA SER A 18 15.60 12.07 -14.57
C SER A 18 14.66 12.03 -13.36
N CYS A 19 13.51 11.38 -13.48
CA CYS A 19 12.48 11.40 -12.42
C CYS A 19 12.15 10.02 -11.83
N GLY A 20 12.87 8.99 -12.25
CA GLY A 20 12.84 7.66 -11.66
C GLY A 20 11.58 6.84 -11.95
N ILE A 21 10.62 7.34 -12.74
CA ILE A 21 9.38 6.60 -13.01
C ILE A 21 9.65 5.37 -13.86
N PHE A 22 9.05 4.23 -13.50
CA PHE A 22 8.97 3.08 -14.39
C PHE A 22 7.83 3.26 -15.36
N PHE A 23 8.09 3.25 -16.68
CA PHE A 23 7.06 3.61 -17.67
C PHE A 23 5.88 2.64 -17.68
N GLU A 24 6.13 1.34 -17.50
CA GLU A 24 5.07 0.33 -17.44
C GLU A 24 4.15 0.56 -16.23
N LYS A 25 4.73 0.82 -15.05
CA LYS A 25 3.96 1.11 -13.83
C LYS A 25 3.24 2.45 -13.90
N TYR A 26 3.88 3.47 -14.48
CA TYR A 26 3.25 4.77 -14.67
C TYR A 26 2.10 4.70 -15.68
N ALA A 27 2.24 3.88 -16.73
CA ALA A 27 1.17 3.60 -17.66
C ALA A 27 0.02 2.82 -17.00
N GLN A 28 0.31 1.85 -16.11
CA GLN A 28 -0.72 1.16 -15.30
C GLN A 28 -1.46 2.15 -14.39
N TYR A 29 -0.75 3.03 -13.69
CA TYR A 29 -1.35 4.08 -12.86
C TYR A 29 -2.25 5.04 -13.67
N LEU A 30 -1.80 5.46 -14.87
CA LEU A 30 -2.61 6.29 -15.77
C LEU A 30 -3.82 5.52 -16.32
N ALA A 31 -3.66 4.24 -16.66
CA ALA A 31 -4.76 3.39 -17.11
C ALA A 31 -5.80 3.18 -15.99
N GLU A 32 -5.36 3.01 -14.74
CA GLU A 32 -6.25 2.98 -13.58
C GLU A 32 -7.00 4.31 -13.43
N GLN A 33 -6.32 5.46 -13.57
CA GLN A 33 -6.96 6.77 -13.57
C GLN A 33 -7.98 6.94 -14.70
N GLU A 34 -7.70 6.41 -15.90
CA GLU A 34 -8.63 6.40 -17.03
C GLU A 34 -9.80 5.42 -16.83
N VAL A 35 -9.61 4.30 -16.13
CA VAL A 35 -10.70 3.40 -15.71
C VAL A 35 -11.60 4.09 -14.67
N PHE A 36 -11.01 4.84 -13.74
CA PHE A 36 -11.76 5.69 -12.81
C PHE A 36 -12.51 6.83 -13.53
N ALA A 37 -11.94 7.42 -14.57
CA ALA A 37 -12.56 8.46 -15.37
C ALA A 37 -13.64 7.91 -16.34
N SER A 38 -13.45 6.73 -16.91
CA SER A 38 -14.39 6.07 -17.84
C SER A 38 -15.53 5.33 -17.12
N ALA A 39 -15.35 4.94 -15.86
CA ALA A 39 -16.45 4.51 -14.97
C ALA A 39 -17.46 5.65 -14.69
N ALA A 40 -17.11 6.91 -14.99
CA ALA A 40 -18.02 8.06 -14.97
C ALA A 40 -18.71 8.33 -16.34
N GLY A 41 -18.29 7.67 -17.43
CA GLY A 41 -18.81 7.88 -18.78
C GLY A 41 -19.01 6.56 -19.53
N GLY A 42 -20.16 5.92 -19.32
CA GLY A 42 -20.40 4.56 -19.80
C GLY A 42 -20.50 4.38 -21.32
N ARG A 43 -20.30 3.12 -21.77
CA ARG A 43 -21.01 2.53 -22.91
C ARG A 43 -21.03 1.00 -22.87
N ARG A 44 -22.15 0.46 -23.37
CA ARG A 44 -22.56 -0.95 -23.45
C ARG A 44 -21.70 -1.76 -24.44
N THR A 45 -21.47 -3.03 -24.12
CA THR A 45 -21.49 -4.15 -25.09
C THR A 45 -22.01 -5.42 -24.44
N ALA A 46 -22.41 -6.35 -25.30
CA ALA A 46 -23.44 -7.36 -25.13
C ALA A 46 -23.05 -8.60 -24.32
N VAL A 47 -24.12 -9.26 -23.87
CA VAL A 47 -24.27 -10.64 -23.44
C VAL A 47 -23.26 -11.61 -24.06
N GLY A 48 -22.50 -12.29 -23.20
CA GLY A 48 -21.80 -13.52 -23.57
C GLY A 48 -20.45 -13.69 -22.89
N ASP A 49 -20.42 -13.93 -21.57
CA ASP A 49 -19.61 -15.03 -21.02
C ASP A 49 -20.05 -15.38 -19.59
N ARG A 50 -20.23 -16.67 -19.32
CA ARG A 50 -20.45 -17.22 -17.97
C ARG A 50 -19.07 -17.48 -17.37
N GLY A 51 -18.33 -16.41 -17.10
CA GLY A 51 -17.02 -16.43 -16.46
C GLY A 51 -17.04 -15.63 -15.16
N ALA A 52 -16.58 -16.25 -14.07
CA ALA A 52 -16.58 -15.71 -12.71
C ALA A 52 -16.06 -14.27 -12.60
N PHE A 53 -16.90 -13.38 -12.06
CA PHE A 53 -16.61 -12.10 -11.40
C PHE A 53 -15.21 -11.48 -11.63
N PRO A 54 -14.89 -10.98 -12.85
CA PRO A 54 -13.65 -10.26 -13.10
C PRO A 54 -13.57 -8.93 -12.31
N LEU A 55 -14.73 -8.33 -11.97
CA LEU A 55 -14.81 -7.07 -11.22
C LEU A 55 -14.54 -7.24 -9.71
N VAL A 56 -14.87 -8.39 -9.11
CA VAL A 56 -14.59 -8.64 -7.68
C VAL A 56 -13.08 -8.68 -7.45
N LYS A 57 -12.31 -9.25 -8.38
CA LYS A 57 -10.85 -9.26 -8.34
C LYS A 57 -10.27 -7.84 -8.32
N LEU A 58 -10.74 -6.95 -9.19
CA LEU A 58 -10.29 -5.55 -9.26
C LEU A 58 -10.65 -4.76 -8.00
N VAL A 59 -11.85 -4.95 -7.45
CA VAL A 59 -12.29 -4.20 -6.26
C VAL A 59 -11.64 -4.71 -4.97
N VAL A 60 -11.40 -6.02 -4.84
CA VAL A 60 -10.65 -6.57 -3.70
C VAL A 60 -9.20 -6.08 -3.72
N VAL A 61 -8.53 -6.09 -4.87
CA VAL A 61 -7.16 -5.54 -5.01
C VAL A 61 -7.10 -4.04 -4.66
N ALA A 62 -8.07 -3.25 -5.11
CA ALA A 62 -8.12 -1.80 -4.83
C ALA A 62 -8.38 -1.47 -3.35
N LEU A 63 -9.16 -2.29 -2.63
CA LEU A 63 -9.49 -2.05 -1.21
C LEU A 63 -8.37 -2.46 -0.25
N LEU A 64 -7.50 -3.39 -0.66
CA LEU A 64 -6.31 -3.78 0.08
C LEU A 64 -5.29 -2.65 0.25
N LEU A 65 -5.33 -1.65 -0.64
CA LEU A 65 -4.48 -0.46 -0.59
C LEU A 65 -4.91 0.55 0.49
N ILE A 66 -6.13 0.44 1.04
CA ILE A 66 -6.74 1.44 1.94
C ILE A 66 -6.61 1.03 3.43
N GLY A 67 -6.26 -0.22 3.72
CA GLY A 67 -6.28 -0.81 5.07
C GLY A 67 -5.27 -0.25 6.09
N ALA A 68 -4.30 0.58 5.69
CA ALA A 68 -3.24 1.07 6.57
C ALA A 68 -3.65 2.25 7.50
N ALA A 69 -4.86 2.80 7.35
CA ALA A 69 -5.16 4.13 7.90
C ALA A 69 -6.15 4.18 9.10
N ALA A 70 -6.65 3.05 9.60
CA ALA A 70 -7.82 3.02 10.50
C ALA A 70 -7.53 2.91 12.01
N MET A 71 -6.30 3.11 12.51
CA MET A 71 -5.94 2.64 13.86
C MET A 71 -5.71 3.69 14.98
N LEU A 72 -6.06 4.97 14.84
CA LEU A 72 -5.73 5.96 15.90
C LEU A 72 -6.84 6.97 16.18
N LEU A 73 -7.78 6.61 17.07
CA LEU A 73 -8.74 7.57 17.67
C LEU A 73 -8.89 7.32 19.17
N ARG A 74 -8.17 8.10 20.01
CA ARG A 74 -8.60 8.59 21.35
C ARG A 74 -7.60 9.63 21.90
N ARG A 75 -8.11 10.67 22.56
CA ARG A 75 -7.43 11.92 22.95
C ARG A 75 -7.40 12.10 24.47
N GLU A 76 -6.34 12.75 24.98
CA GLU A 76 -6.34 13.79 26.03
C GLU A 76 -4.97 14.54 26.04
N ALA A 77 -4.94 15.80 26.47
CA ALA A 77 -3.80 16.75 26.47
C ALA A 77 -3.86 17.60 27.77
N PRO A 78 -2.92 18.52 28.13
CA PRO A 78 -1.50 18.74 27.79
C PRO A 78 -0.59 18.96 29.04
N ASP A 79 0.72 19.25 28.88
CA ASP A 79 1.39 20.47 29.39
C ASP A 79 2.90 20.55 29.02
N ALA A 80 3.48 21.76 29.06
CA ALA A 80 4.60 22.22 28.22
C ALA A 80 5.94 22.60 28.93
N ALA A 81 7.02 22.57 28.12
CA ALA A 81 8.30 23.34 28.13
C ALA A 81 9.36 23.06 29.26
N PRO A 82 10.69 23.35 29.09
CA PRO A 82 11.38 24.26 28.14
C PRO A 82 12.69 23.73 27.48
N ALA A 83 13.48 24.65 26.88
CA ALA A 83 14.42 24.51 25.73
C ALA A 83 15.96 24.55 26.08
N PRO A 84 16.90 24.88 25.16
CA PRO A 84 17.77 23.92 24.46
C PRO A 84 19.29 24.11 24.70
N ALA A 85 20.11 23.08 24.44
CA ALA A 85 21.56 23.23 24.28
C ALA A 85 22.05 22.62 22.94
N GLN A 86 23.22 23.13 22.51
CA GLN A 86 23.68 23.31 21.13
C GLN A 86 24.44 22.13 20.52
N ALA A 87 24.48 22.14 19.19
CA ALA A 87 25.15 21.20 18.31
C ALA A 87 26.69 21.25 18.40
N ALA A 88 27.32 20.10 18.16
CA ALA A 88 28.71 20.01 17.74
C ALA A 88 28.81 19.02 16.58
N ALA A 89 29.68 19.34 15.63
CA ALA A 89 29.69 18.76 14.30
C ALA A 89 31.04 18.08 13.95
N VAL A 90 30.95 17.23 12.91
CA VAL A 90 31.97 16.80 11.92
C VAL A 90 33.05 15.76 12.36
N PRO A 91 33.75 15.05 11.45
CA PRO A 91 33.34 13.98 10.50
C PRO A 91 34.20 12.70 10.66
N SER A 92 33.89 11.62 9.91
CA SER A 92 34.93 10.88 9.16
C SER A 92 34.35 9.78 8.25
N THR A 93 34.76 9.84 7.00
CA THR A 93 34.56 8.93 5.86
C THR A 93 35.05 7.50 6.11
N PRO A 94 34.33 6.44 5.71
CA PRO A 94 34.91 5.09 5.60
C PRO A 94 35.46 4.80 4.20
N ALA A 95 36.49 3.94 4.19
CA ALA A 95 37.23 3.31 3.09
C ALA A 95 36.38 2.85 1.87
N PRO A 96 37.00 2.61 0.68
CA PRO A 96 36.28 2.25 -0.54
C PRO A 96 35.47 0.97 -0.32
N ALA A 97 34.15 1.13 -0.22
CA ALA A 97 33.25 0.06 0.14
C ALA A 97 33.25 -1.01 -0.96
N SER A 98 33.52 -2.27 -0.61
CA SER A 98 33.19 -3.43 -1.44
C SER A 98 31.73 -3.81 -1.19
N GLY A 99 31.13 -4.65 -2.05
CA GLY A 99 29.75 -5.10 -1.91
C GLY A 99 28.71 -4.04 -2.27
N LEU A 100 27.52 -4.13 -1.66
CA LEU A 100 26.37 -3.32 -2.08
C LEU A 100 26.55 -1.83 -1.80
N ALA A 101 27.19 -1.47 -0.68
CA ALA A 101 27.51 -0.08 -0.35
C ALA A 101 28.43 0.55 -1.40
N GLY A 102 29.43 -0.19 -1.89
CA GLY A 102 30.33 0.26 -2.95
C GLY A 102 29.61 0.53 -4.27
N LYS A 103 28.76 -0.42 -4.67
CA LYS A 103 27.96 -0.31 -5.89
C LYS A 103 27.03 0.91 -5.84
N LEU A 104 26.36 1.11 -4.71
CA LEU A 104 25.46 2.25 -4.52
C LEU A 104 26.22 3.58 -4.41
N LEU A 105 27.39 3.60 -3.78
CA LEU A 105 28.24 4.79 -3.75
C LEU A 105 28.74 5.18 -5.16
N ALA A 106 29.07 4.20 -6.00
CA ALA A 106 29.53 4.45 -7.37
C ALA A 106 28.41 4.92 -8.30
N SER A 107 27.21 4.35 -8.18
CA SER A 107 26.07 4.69 -9.03
C SER A 107 25.29 5.92 -8.55
N HIS A 108 25.19 6.11 -7.23
CA HIS A 108 24.38 7.14 -6.58
C HIS A 108 25.19 7.82 -5.46
N PRO A 109 26.31 8.50 -5.75
CA PRO A 109 27.10 9.17 -4.72
C PRO A 109 26.23 10.20 -3.98
N PRO A 110 26.07 10.10 -2.64
CA PRO A 110 25.18 10.99 -1.91
C PRO A 110 25.80 12.37 -1.76
N GLY A 111 25.05 13.42 -2.13
CA GLY A 111 25.49 14.81 -1.96
C GLY A 111 25.32 15.36 -0.55
N ASN A 112 24.52 14.69 0.29
CA ASN A 112 24.21 15.10 1.66
C ASN A 112 23.79 13.87 2.51
N PRO A 113 23.66 14.01 3.85
CA PRO A 113 23.27 12.89 4.71
C PRO A 113 21.90 12.28 4.39
N ILE A 114 20.95 13.08 3.89
CA ILE A 114 19.62 12.61 3.51
C ILE A 114 19.70 11.69 2.29
N GLU A 115 20.53 12.02 1.30
CA GLU A 115 20.80 11.15 0.15
C GLU A 115 21.57 9.89 0.54
N ALA A 116 22.43 9.96 1.57
CA ALA A 116 23.07 8.76 2.10
C ALA A 116 22.04 7.82 2.73
N ALA A 117 21.11 8.36 3.53
CA ALA A 117 19.98 7.61 4.09
C ALA A 117 19.03 7.08 3.01
N ARG A 118 18.81 7.85 1.94
CA ARG A 118 18.05 7.44 0.75
C ARG A 118 18.64 6.19 0.12
N ASN A 119 19.96 6.12 -0.04
CA ASN A 119 20.62 4.95 -0.63
C ASN A 119 20.50 3.68 0.23
N ALA A 120 20.28 3.83 1.54
CA ALA A 120 20.00 2.73 2.46
C ALA A 120 18.49 2.43 2.62
N THR A 121 17.61 3.19 1.96
CA THR A 121 16.16 2.96 1.94
C THR A 121 15.82 1.98 0.82
N VAL A 122 14.94 1.03 1.11
CA VAL A 122 14.46 0.05 0.14
C VAL A 122 13.00 0.29 -0.21
N PHE A 123 12.62 -0.12 -1.41
CA PHE A 123 11.25 -0.20 -1.86
C PHE A 123 10.77 -1.66 -1.83
N ILE A 124 9.60 -1.90 -1.23
CA ILE A 124 9.04 -3.24 -1.04
C ILE A 124 7.77 -3.37 -1.88
N GLN A 125 7.75 -4.37 -2.75
CA GLN A 125 6.58 -4.75 -3.54
C GLN A 125 6.08 -6.12 -3.09
N THR A 126 4.82 -6.15 -2.68
CA THR A 126 4.13 -7.40 -2.37
C THR A 126 3.40 -7.93 -3.61
N PRO A 127 3.21 -9.25 -3.75
CA PRO A 127 2.47 -9.83 -4.87
C PRO A 127 0.98 -9.44 -4.95
N TRP A 128 0.40 -8.96 -3.85
CA TRP A 128 -0.99 -8.50 -3.78
C TRP A 128 -1.14 -6.99 -4.02
N GLY A 129 -0.11 -6.33 -4.54
CA GLY A 129 -0.16 -4.93 -4.97
C GLY A 129 0.10 -3.90 -3.86
N SER A 130 0.24 -4.32 -2.60
CA SER A 130 0.71 -3.41 -1.54
C SER A 130 2.16 -2.98 -1.84
N MET A 131 2.41 -1.69 -1.64
CA MET A 131 3.68 -1.02 -1.85
C MET A 131 4.07 -0.32 -0.54
N GLY A 132 5.29 -0.54 -0.10
CA GLY A 132 5.83 0.11 1.09
C GLY A 132 7.32 0.34 0.98
N SER A 133 7.90 0.83 2.06
CA SER A 133 9.32 1.07 2.17
C SER A 133 9.90 0.34 3.37
N GLY A 134 11.22 0.22 3.37
CA GLY A 134 12.00 -0.22 4.49
C GLY A 134 13.34 0.50 4.47
N PHE A 135 14.22 0.20 5.43
CA PHE A 135 15.59 0.69 5.38
C PHE A 135 16.54 -0.29 6.05
N ILE A 136 17.79 -0.26 5.58
CA ILE A 136 18.87 -1.12 6.05
C ILE A 136 19.45 -0.52 7.33
N VAL A 137 19.57 -1.35 8.38
CA VAL A 137 20.02 -0.91 9.72
C VAL A 137 21.43 -1.34 10.08
N ASN A 138 22.06 -2.24 9.32
CA ASN A 138 23.45 -2.65 9.54
C ASN A 138 24.14 -3.16 8.27
N ALA A 139 25.46 -3.37 8.36
CA ALA A 139 26.29 -3.85 7.26
C ALA A 139 25.95 -5.29 6.80
N ASP A 140 25.30 -6.07 7.67
CA ASP A 140 24.78 -7.42 7.38
C ASP A 140 23.54 -7.43 6.50
N CYS A 141 23.09 -6.26 6.04
CA CYS A 141 21.95 -6.08 5.15
C CYS A 141 20.60 -6.43 5.81
N ARG A 142 20.49 -6.25 7.13
CA ARG A 142 19.21 -6.35 7.83
C ARG A 142 18.36 -5.12 7.50
N VAL A 143 17.12 -5.38 7.10
CA VAL A 143 16.11 -4.38 6.76
C VAL A 143 15.02 -4.37 7.82
N VAL A 144 14.52 -3.18 8.12
CA VAL A 144 13.34 -2.94 8.96
C VAL A 144 12.25 -2.31 8.11
N THR A 145 11.00 -2.70 8.38
CA THR A 145 9.78 -2.11 7.80
C THR A 145 8.61 -2.30 8.77
N ASN A 146 7.42 -1.86 8.39
CA ASN A 146 6.21 -2.18 9.14
C ASN A 146 5.70 -3.58 8.83
N ARG A 147 5.01 -4.18 9.82
CA ARG A 147 4.35 -5.48 9.65
C ARG A 147 3.23 -5.38 8.61
N HIS A 148 2.41 -4.32 8.64
CA HIS A 148 1.31 -4.15 7.67
C HIS A 148 1.77 -3.99 6.21
N VAL A 149 3.04 -3.67 5.97
CA VAL A 149 3.62 -3.65 4.61
C VAL A 149 3.79 -5.07 4.08
N LEU A 150 4.14 -6.03 4.94
CA LEU A 150 4.46 -7.42 4.56
C LEU A 150 3.35 -8.42 4.86
N GLN A 151 2.50 -8.15 5.84
CA GLN A 151 1.44 -9.06 6.26
C GLN A 151 0.10 -8.70 5.61
N PHE A 152 -0.48 -9.68 4.91
CA PHE A 152 -1.85 -9.57 4.43
C PHE A 152 -2.85 -9.70 5.60
N ASP A 153 -3.62 -8.65 5.86
CA ASP A 153 -4.70 -8.67 6.85
C ASP A 153 -6.04 -8.99 6.17
N SER A 154 -6.38 -10.28 6.12
CA SER A 154 -7.62 -10.77 5.52
C SER A 154 -8.86 -10.26 6.24
N ALA A 155 -8.78 -9.99 7.55
CA ALA A 155 -9.90 -9.48 8.33
C ALA A 155 -10.19 -8.01 7.99
N SER A 156 -9.15 -7.17 7.88
CA SER A 156 -9.29 -5.79 7.43
C SER A 156 -9.73 -5.70 5.97
N ALA A 157 -9.20 -6.57 5.11
CA ALA A 157 -9.63 -6.68 3.71
C ALA A 157 -11.13 -6.98 3.59
N LEU A 158 -11.64 -7.92 4.40
CA LEU A 158 -13.04 -8.30 4.38
C LEU A 158 -13.95 -7.14 4.85
N ARG A 159 -13.58 -6.47 5.95
CA ARG A 159 -14.33 -5.29 6.44
C ARG A 159 -14.37 -4.17 5.41
N ALA A 160 -13.24 -3.89 4.75
CA ALA A 160 -13.17 -2.88 3.71
C ALA A 160 -14.04 -3.26 2.50
N ALA A 161 -14.08 -4.54 2.13
CA ALA A 161 -14.96 -5.04 1.07
C ALA A 161 -16.44 -4.90 1.42
N GLU A 162 -16.84 -5.26 2.64
CA GLU A 162 -18.23 -5.10 3.09
C GLU A 162 -18.68 -3.64 3.13
N GLN A 163 -17.78 -2.70 3.41
CA GLN A 163 -18.07 -1.27 3.46
C GLN A 163 -17.85 -0.54 2.13
N SER A 164 -17.46 -1.25 1.07
CA SER A 164 -17.07 -0.64 -0.20
C SER A 164 -18.27 -0.07 -0.97
N PRO A 165 -18.28 1.25 -1.26
CA PRO A 165 -19.30 1.85 -2.11
C PRO A 165 -19.29 1.28 -3.54
N LEU A 166 -18.12 0.80 -4.01
CA LEU A 166 -17.99 0.19 -5.33
C LEU A 166 -18.68 -1.16 -5.40
N ILE A 167 -18.47 -2.02 -4.39
CA ILE A 167 -19.15 -3.32 -4.30
C ILE A 167 -20.66 -3.10 -4.17
N ALA A 168 -21.08 -2.16 -3.32
CA ALA A 168 -22.49 -1.81 -3.17
C ALA A 168 -23.12 -1.33 -4.50
N LYS A 169 -22.43 -0.45 -5.23
CA LYS A 169 -22.90 0.05 -6.53
C LYS A 169 -23.01 -1.07 -7.56
N GLU A 170 -22.03 -1.97 -7.62
CA GLU A 170 -22.03 -3.09 -8.55
C GLU A 170 -23.11 -4.13 -8.22
N LEU A 171 -23.31 -4.43 -6.94
CA LEU A 171 -24.40 -5.28 -6.47
C LEU A 171 -25.75 -4.69 -6.88
N HIS A 172 -25.97 -3.39 -6.66
CA HIS A 172 -27.19 -2.69 -7.06
C HIS A 172 -27.40 -2.70 -8.58
N ARG A 173 -26.34 -2.49 -9.37
CA ARG A 173 -26.41 -2.57 -10.83
C ARG A 173 -26.89 -3.96 -11.27
N ARG A 174 -26.27 -5.01 -10.73
CA ARG A 174 -26.58 -6.39 -11.09
C ARG A 174 -28.00 -6.78 -10.67
N GLN A 175 -28.41 -6.39 -9.47
CA GLN A 175 -29.77 -6.60 -8.99
C GLN A 175 -30.80 -5.93 -9.92
N SER A 176 -30.51 -4.71 -10.38
CA SER A 176 -31.39 -3.97 -11.30
C SER A 176 -31.52 -4.65 -12.66
N GLU A 177 -30.44 -5.22 -13.20
CA GLU A 177 -30.45 -6.00 -14.45
C GLU A 177 -31.34 -7.24 -14.32
N LEU A 178 -31.15 -8.04 -13.26
CA LEU A 178 -31.94 -9.25 -13.03
C LEU A 178 -33.43 -8.92 -12.84
N LEU A 179 -33.75 -7.81 -12.16
CA LEU A 179 -35.13 -7.34 -12.01
C LEU A 179 -35.76 -6.92 -13.35
N ALA A 180 -34.99 -6.33 -14.25
CA ALA A 180 -35.46 -5.98 -15.59
C ALA A 180 -35.75 -7.24 -16.43
N ASP A 181 -34.85 -8.23 -16.37
CA ASP A 181 -35.02 -9.52 -17.04
C ASP A 181 -36.24 -10.28 -16.49
N LEU A 182 -36.45 -10.25 -15.17
CA LEU A 182 -37.62 -10.85 -14.51
C LEU A 182 -38.91 -10.23 -15.03
N LYS A 183 -38.97 -8.90 -15.09
CA LYS A 183 -40.13 -8.18 -15.64
C LYS A 183 -40.41 -8.54 -17.10
N ALA A 184 -39.37 -8.72 -17.91
CA ALA A 184 -39.49 -9.12 -19.30
C ALA A 184 -40.00 -10.56 -19.45
N LEU A 185 -39.52 -11.48 -18.63
CA LEU A 185 -40.00 -12.87 -18.58
C LEU A 185 -41.46 -12.95 -18.11
N ASP A 186 -41.84 -12.19 -17.09
CA ASP A 186 -43.22 -12.13 -16.59
C ASP A 186 -44.20 -11.60 -17.65
N ALA A 187 -43.78 -10.62 -18.46
CA ALA A 187 -44.58 -10.15 -19.59
C ALA A 187 -44.81 -11.26 -20.62
N ARG A 188 -43.74 -11.95 -21.02
CA ARG A 188 -43.80 -13.08 -21.97
C ARG A 188 -44.66 -14.23 -21.44
N TYR A 189 -44.52 -14.56 -20.16
CA TYR A 189 -45.32 -15.59 -19.52
C TYR A 189 -46.81 -15.25 -19.55
N ARG A 190 -47.19 -14.01 -19.21
CA ARG A 190 -48.59 -13.58 -19.26
C ARG A 190 -49.18 -13.62 -20.66
N ASP A 191 -48.43 -13.23 -21.68
CA ASP A 191 -48.89 -13.28 -23.06
C ASP A 191 -49.03 -14.73 -23.56
N GLU A 192 -48.09 -15.61 -23.23
CA GLU A 192 -48.14 -17.04 -23.55
C GLU A 192 -49.34 -17.73 -22.87
N VAL A 193 -49.56 -17.46 -21.58
CA VAL A 193 -50.72 -18.00 -20.83
C VAL A 193 -52.03 -17.51 -21.44
N ARG A 194 -52.09 -16.26 -21.92
CA ARG A 194 -53.29 -15.70 -22.57
C ARG A 194 -53.59 -16.39 -23.91
N GLN A 195 -52.56 -16.70 -24.69
CA GLN A 195 -52.70 -17.27 -26.03
C GLN A 195 -52.90 -18.80 -26.01
N ASN A 196 -52.10 -19.50 -25.22
CA ASN A 196 -51.95 -20.96 -25.30
C ASN A 196 -52.31 -21.69 -24.00
N GLY A 197 -52.69 -20.94 -22.95
CA GLY A 197 -53.06 -21.48 -21.65
C GLY A 197 -51.86 -21.78 -20.74
N LYS A 198 -52.13 -21.82 -19.42
CA LYS A 198 -51.13 -22.08 -18.37
C LYS A 198 -50.40 -23.41 -18.50
N GLY A 199 -51.03 -24.41 -19.11
CA GLY A 199 -50.47 -25.75 -19.29
C GLY A 199 -49.59 -25.91 -20.53
N SER A 200 -49.41 -24.87 -21.35
CA SER A 200 -48.55 -24.98 -22.53
C SER A 200 -47.09 -25.25 -22.11
N GLY A 201 -46.38 -26.07 -22.89
CA GLY A 201 -44.97 -26.38 -22.61
C GLY A 201 -44.09 -25.12 -22.57
N ALA A 202 -44.43 -24.10 -23.37
CA ALA A 202 -43.76 -22.80 -23.37
C ALA A 202 -44.06 -21.99 -22.09
N ALA A 203 -45.31 -21.96 -21.62
CA ALA A 203 -45.68 -21.32 -20.36
C ALA A 203 -44.95 -21.95 -19.18
N MET A 204 -44.87 -23.29 -19.14
CA MET A 204 -44.13 -24.01 -18.09
C MET A 204 -42.63 -23.69 -18.12
N THR A 205 -42.03 -23.63 -19.32
CA THR A 205 -40.61 -23.25 -19.49
C THR A 205 -40.33 -21.83 -19.00
N LEU A 206 -41.21 -20.88 -19.33
CA LEU A 206 -41.08 -19.49 -18.86
C LEU A 206 -41.23 -19.41 -17.35
N LYS A 207 -42.16 -20.17 -16.76
CA LYS A 207 -42.34 -20.22 -15.30
C LYS A 207 -41.09 -20.73 -14.59
N LEU A 208 -40.47 -21.81 -15.07
CA LEU A 208 -39.21 -22.31 -14.53
C LEU A 208 -38.08 -21.27 -14.59
N LYS A 209 -37.99 -20.50 -15.70
CA LYS A 209 -37.01 -19.42 -15.83
C LYS A 209 -37.26 -18.27 -14.86
N ILE A 210 -38.53 -17.90 -14.66
CA ILE A 210 -38.94 -16.88 -13.68
C ILE A 210 -38.55 -17.32 -12.27
N ASP A 211 -38.87 -18.56 -11.89
CA ASP A 211 -38.58 -19.09 -10.56
C ASP A 211 -37.06 -19.14 -10.31
N ALA A 212 -36.28 -19.64 -11.29
CA ALA A 212 -34.82 -19.65 -11.24
C ALA A 212 -34.23 -18.24 -11.10
N LEU A 213 -34.75 -17.27 -11.87
CA LEU A 213 -34.26 -15.89 -11.79
C LEU A 213 -34.63 -15.20 -10.46
N GLN A 214 -35.79 -15.54 -9.89
CA GLN A 214 -36.17 -15.08 -8.55
C GLN A 214 -35.25 -15.66 -7.46
N ASP A 215 -34.87 -16.93 -7.58
CA ASP A 215 -33.86 -17.53 -6.71
C ASP A 215 -32.50 -16.82 -6.84
N ASP A 216 -32.05 -16.55 -8.08
CA ASP A 216 -30.80 -15.83 -8.33
C ASP A 216 -30.80 -14.44 -7.68
N ILE A 217 -31.90 -13.67 -7.80
CA ILE A 217 -32.03 -12.35 -7.17
C ILE A 217 -31.96 -12.45 -5.65
N ARG A 218 -32.62 -13.44 -5.04
CA ARG A 218 -32.59 -13.67 -3.59
C ARG A 218 -31.20 -14.04 -3.09
N ALA A 219 -30.49 -14.89 -3.84
CA ALA A 219 -29.17 -15.38 -3.47
C ALA A 219 -28.02 -14.40 -3.79
N LEU A 220 -28.28 -13.35 -4.57
CA LEU A 220 -27.24 -12.45 -5.07
C LEU A 220 -26.35 -11.82 -3.98
N PRO A 221 -26.88 -11.29 -2.85
CA PRO A 221 -26.03 -10.69 -1.82
C PRO A 221 -25.05 -11.69 -1.20
N ASP A 222 -25.52 -12.91 -0.89
CA ASP A 222 -24.70 -13.97 -0.32
C ASP A 222 -23.67 -14.49 -1.34
N THR A 223 -24.09 -14.64 -2.60
CA THR A 223 -23.19 -15.02 -3.71
C THR A 223 -22.02 -14.05 -3.84
N VAL A 224 -22.27 -12.74 -3.76
CA VAL A 224 -21.22 -11.73 -3.83
C VAL A 224 -20.33 -11.78 -2.58
N ARG A 225 -20.92 -11.92 -1.39
CA ARG A 225 -20.16 -12.03 -0.13
C ARG A 225 -19.23 -13.25 -0.15
N ASP A 226 -19.72 -14.39 -0.60
CA ASP A 226 -18.95 -15.63 -0.69
C ASP A 226 -17.85 -15.55 -1.74
N ALA A 227 -18.11 -14.88 -2.88
CA ALA A 227 -17.09 -14.61 -3.88
C ALA A 227 -15.97 -13.72 -3.33
N VAL A 228 -16.31 -12.62 -2.64
CA VAL A 228 -15.33 -11.74 -1.98
C VAL A 228 -14.50 -12.51 -0.96
N ARG A 229 -15.14 -13.28 -0.07
CA ARG A 229 -14.47 -14.10 0.93
C ARG A 229 -13.53 -15.11 0.28
N SER A 230 -13.98 -15.80 -0.77
CA SER A 230 -13.18 -16.77 -1.52
C SER A 230 -11.92 -16.13 -2.10
N GLU A 231 -12.02 -14.96 -2.71
CA GLU A 231 -10.86 -14.25 -3.26
C GLU A 231 -9.89 -13.81 -2.15
N ILE A 232 -10.39 -13.26 -1.04
CA ILE A 232 -9.53 -12.89 0.11
C ILE A 232 -8.80 -14.11 0.67
N SER A 233 -9.49 -15.25 0.83
CA SER A 233 -8.87 -16.48 1.32
C SER A 233 -7.79 -17.02 0.36
N LYS A 234 -8.01 -16.93 -0.95
CA LYS A 234 -6.97 -17.27 -1.94
C LYS A 234 -5.76 -16.35 -1.79
N THR A 235 -5.97 -15.04 -1.69
CA THR A 235 -4.88 -14.07 -1.50
C THR A 235 -4.12 -14.31 -0.20
N GLU A 236 -4.80 -14.64 0.89
CA GLU A 236 -4.14 -14.98 2.16
C GLU A 236 -3.23 -16.22 1.99
N LEU A 237 -3.70 -17.24 1.28
CA LEU A 237 -2.90 -18.43 0.99
C LEU A 237 -1.66 -18.08 0.14
N TYR A 238 -1.83 -17.28 -0.92
CA TYR A 238 -0.71 -16.80 -1.73
C TYR A 238 0.27 -15.96 -0.92
N ALA A 239 -0.22 -15.11 -0.01
CA ALA A 239 0.62 -14.24 0.83
C ALA A 239 1.52 -15.03 1.80
N ARG A 240 1.08 -16.20 2.26
CA ARG A 240 1.87 -17.08 3.15
C ARG A 240 3.11 -17.66 2.47
N THR A 241 3.07 -17.85 1.15
CA THR A 241 4.17 -18.41 0.35
C THR A 241 4.80 -17.37 -0.59
N ALA A 242 4.40 -16.11 -0.45
CA ALA A 242 4.78 -15.04 -1.35
C ALA A 242 6.26 -14.70 -1.23
N THR A 243 6.83 -14.34 -2.38
CA THR A 243 8.13 -13.66 -2.47
C THR A 243 7.90 -12.16 -2.46
N TYR A 244 8.64 -11.45 -1.65
CA TYR A 244 8.66 -9.99 -1.62
C TYR A 244 9.78 -9.50 -2.52
N LYS A 245 9.46 -8.64 -3.49
CA LYS A 245 10.47 -8.00 -4.33
C LYS A 245 10.91 -6.71 -3.66
N VAL A 246 12.19 -6.62 -3.36
CA VAL A 246 12.80 -5.48 -2.68
C VAL A 246 13.79 -4.79 -3.61
N SER A 247 13.59 -3.51 -3.89
CA SER A 247 14.40 -2.72 -4.82
C SER A 247 15.17 -1.59 -4.14
N LEU A 248 16.34 -1.26 -4.68
CA LEU A 248 17.23 -0.17 -4.26
C LEU A 248 17.30 0.95 -5.30
N VAL A 249 17.97 2.05 -4.94
CA VAL A 249 18.00 3.29 -5.73
C VAL A 249 18.59 3.14 -7.12
N ASP A 250 19.52 2.21 -7.28
CA ASP A 250 20.13 1.87 -8.56
C ASP A 250 19.33 0.84 -9.39
N GLY A 251 18.12 0.48 -8.95
CA GLY A 251 17.28 -0.53 -9.59
C GLY A 251 17.64 -1.97 -9.23
N THR A 252 18.70 -2.21 -8.43
CA THR A 252 19.00 -3.56 -7.91
C THR A 252 17.78 -4.11 -7.18
N ALA A 253 17.40 -5.34 -7.48
CA ALA A 253 16.26 -6.01 -6.86
C ALA A 253 16.66 -7.35 -6.24
N PHE A 254 15.99 -7.69 -5.15
CA PHE A 254 16.15 -8.93 -4.42
C PHE A 254 14.79 -9.56 -4.15
N ASP A 255 14.76 -10.89 -4.18
CA ASP A 255 13.63 -11.68 -3.74
C ASP A 255 13.87 -12.11 -2.29
N VAL A 256 12.89 -11.82 -1.43
CA VAL A 256 12.93 -12.14 0.00
C VAL A 256 11.77 -13.05 0.35
N HIS A 257 12.05 -14.09 1.13
CA HIS A 257 11.04 -15.09 1.56
C HIS A 257 10.92 -15.19 3.09
N GLN A 258 12.01 -14.93 3.82
CA GLN A 258 12.04 -15.06 5.27
C GLN A 258 11.84 -13.69 5.91
N ILE A 259 10.71 -13.55 6.61
CA ILE A 259 10.32 -12.34 7.34
C ILE A 259 10.25 -12.69 8.83
N ASP A 260 10.94 -11.93 9.65
CA ASP A 260 10.87 -11.99 11.10
C ASP A 260 9.92 -10.89 11.60
N TYR A 261 8.75 -11.27 12.09
CA TYR A 261 7.78 -10.32 12.66
C TYR A 261 8.16 -10.00 14.11
N VAL A 262 8.17 -8.72 14.47
CA VAL A 262 8.48 -8.28 15.84
C VAL A 262 7.17 -8.15 16.60
N ASP A 263 6.99 -8.93 17.66
CA ASP A 263 5.71 -9.05 18.36
C ASP A 263 5.24 -7.78 19.08
N GLN A 264 3.91 -7.62 19.10
CA GLN A 264 3.14 -6.48 19.64
C GLN A 264 3.42 -5.09 19.04
N ARG A 265 4.37 -4.99 18.10
CA ARG A 265 4.63 -3.77 17.34
C ARG A 265 4.36 -4.02 15.86
N ASP A 266 3.97 -2.97 15.16
CA ASP A 266 3.75 -3.01 13.71
C ASP A 266 5.10 -2.94 12.99
N LEU A 267 5.99 -3.89 13.30
CA LEU A 267 7.36 -3.97 12.82
C LEU A 267 7.65 -5.37 12.28
N ALA A 268 8.45 -5.41 11.22
CA ALA A 268 8.98 -6.61 10.62
C ALA A 268 10.42 -6.37 10.17
N THR A 269 11.21 -7.42 10.18
CA THR A 269 12.60 -7.39 9.73
C THR A 269 12.88 -8.55 8.78
N PHE A 270 13.86 -8.37 7.90
CA PHE A 270 14.35 -9.43 7.01
C PHE A 270 15.78 -9.10 6.57
N ARG A 271 16.44 -10.04 5.88
CA ARG A 271 17.79 -9.85 5.37
C ARG A 271 17.80 -9.85 3.85
N LEU A 272 18.49 -8.88 3.24
CA LEU A 272 18.77 -8.94 1.79
C LEU A 272 19.89 -9.97 1.53
N PRO A 273 19.82 -10.75 0.43
CA PRO A 273 20.88 -11.67 0.03
C PRO A 273 22.06 -10.91 -0.61
N ALA A 274 22.72 -10.06 0.18
CA ALA A 274 23.85 -9.22 -0.20
C ALA A 274 24.86 -9.13 0.96
N ALA A 275 25.99 -8.47 0.71
CA ALA A 275 27.03 -8.20 1.71
C ALA A 275 27.47 -6.74 1.68
N ASN A 276 27.93 -6.24 2.83
CA ASN A 276 28.41 -4.87 3.02
C ASN A 276 27.41 -3.83 2.52
N CYS A 277 26.20 -3.85 3.10
CA CYS A 277 25.15 -2.91 2.73
C CYS A 277 25.36 -1.51 3.32
N PRO A 278 24.93 -0.44 2.62
CA PRO A 278 24.80 0.86 3.27
C PRO A 278 23.68 0.76 4.29
N TYR A 279 23.80 1.49 5.40
CA TYR A 279 22.81 1.45 6.46
C TYR A 279 22.64 2.84 7.09
N ILE A 280 21.47 3.06 7.69
CA ILE A 280 21.17 4.28 8.42
C ILE A 280 21.52 4.08 9.88
N LYS A 281 22.25 5.02 10.46
CA LYS A 281 22.62 4.97 11.87
C LYS A 281 21.41 5.29 12.75
N PRO A 282 21.22 4.58 13.88
CA PRO A 282 20.19 4.93 14.84
C PRO A 282 20.51 6.29 15.49
N GLY A 283 19.51 7.17 15.52
CA GLY A 283 19.51 8.39 16.31
C GLY A 283 18.90 8.17 17.69
N GLN A 284 18.62 9.28 18.40
CA GLN A 284 17.98 9.27 19.72
C GLN A 284 16.61 9.92 19.64
N SER A 285 15.56 9.12 19.45
CA SER A 285 14.20 9.63 19.30
C SER A 285 13.68 10.28 20.58
N ALA A 286 14.17 9.83 21.75
CA ALA A 286 13.81 10.35 23.05
C ALA A 286 14.35 11.77 23.34
N GLN A 287 15.25 12.28 22.50
CA GLN A 287 15.83 13.62 22.64
C GLN A 287 15.27 14.65 21.64
N LEU A 288 14.34 14.23 20.77
CA LEU A 288 13.71 15.12 19.80
C LEU A 288 12.96 16.26 20.49
N ARG A 289 13.21 17.49 20.05
CA ARG A 289 12.47 18.68 20.48
C ARG A 289 11.47 19.10 19.42
N GLN A 290 10.30 19.55 19.86
CA GLN A 290 9.28 20.04 18.93
C GLN A 290 9.86 21.15 18.03
N GLY A 291 9.57 21.08 16.74
CA GLY A 291 10.12 21.99 15.73
C GLY A 291 11.43 21.52 15.10
N GLU A 292 12.08 20.47 15.62
CA GLU A 292 13.26 19.89 14.96
C GLU A 292 12.89 19.32 13.59
N ARG A 293 13.69 19.64 12.58
CA ARG A 293 13.42 19.26 11.19
C ARG A 293 13.67 17.77 11.00
N LEU A 294 12.67 17.10 10.44
CA LEU A 294 12.70 15.67 10.13
C LEU A 294 12.38 15.43 8.66
N TYR A 295 12.86 14.30 8.15
CA TYR A 295 12.65 13.88 6.78
C TYR A 295 12.08 12.47 6.73
N THR A 296 11.05 12.29 5.91
CA THR A 296 10.51 10.98 5.56
C THR A 296 11.05 10.59 4.20
N ILE A 297 11.62 9.40 4.10
CA ILE A 297 12.07 8.82 2.83
C ILE A 297 11.20 7.60 2.53
N GLY A 298 10.73 7.51 1.29
CA GLY A 298 10.00 6.35 0.81
C GLY A 298 9.80 6.36 -0.69
N SER A 299 8.91 5.53 -1.19
CA SER A 299 8.64 5.40 -2.63
C SER A 299 7.15 5.50 -2.95
N PRO A 300 6.53 6.68 -2.74
CA PRO A 300 5.10 6.86 -2.96
C PRO A 300 4.73 6.74 -4.43
N SER A 301 3.68 5.99 -4.74
CA SER A 301 3.12 5.83 -6.09
C SER A 301 4.12 5.39 -7.17
N GLY A 302 5.14 4.62 -6.81
CA GLY A 302 6.20 4.19 -7.72
C GLY A 302 7.19 5.30 -8.11
N LEU A 303 7.11 6.48 -7.47
CA LEU A 303 8.12 7.54 -7.51
C LEU A 303 9.18 7.20 -6.49
N THR A 304 10.16 6.43 -6.93
CA THR A 304 11.11 5.83 -6.00
C THR A 304 11.94 6.90 -5.29
N TYR A 305 12.11 6.73 -3.98
CA TYR A 305 13.00 7.54 -3.13
C TYR A 305 12.61 9.01 -2.97
N THR A 306 11.32 9.30 -2.87
CA THR A 306 10.80 10.62 -2.52
C THR A 306 11.24 10.98 -1.10
N VAL A 307 11.80 12.18 -0.97
CA VAL A 307 12.11 12.82 0.31
C VAL A 307 11.06 13.88 0.58
N THR A 308 10.44 13.82 1.75
CA THR A 308 9.56 14.89 2.24
C THR A 308 10.09 15.40 3.57
N ALA A 309 9.92 16.69 3.82
CA ALA A 309 10.42 17.33 5.03
C ALA A 309 9.27 17.88 5.86
N GLY A 310 9.45 17.86 7.17
CA GLY A 310 8.56 18.44 8.16
C GLY A 310 9.32 18.68 9.45
N ILE A 311 8.61 18.68 10.56
CA ILE A 311 9.13 18.83 11.90
C ILE A 311 8.60 17.75 12.83
N PHE A 312 9.37 17.46 13.87
CA PHE A 312 8.85 16.76 15.02
C PHE A 312 7.75 17.61 15.69
N SER A 313 6.53 17.08 15.70
CA SER A 313 5.36 17.73 16.29
C SER A 313 5.14 17.33 17.76
N GLY A 314 5.82 16.30 18.25
CA GLY A 314 5.80 15.88 19.65
C GLY A 314 5.54 14.39 19.83
N TYR A 315 5.68 13.93 21.07
CA TYR A 315 5.41 12.54 21.44
C TYR A 315 3.91 12.28 21.61
N ARG A 316 3.47 11.08 21.24
CA ARG A 316 2.12 10.58 21.50
C ARG A 316 2.18 9.21 22.13
N GLN A 317 1.16 8.89 22.93
CA GLN A 317 1.01 7.62 23.61
C GLN A 317 -0.33 7.01 23.22
N GLU A 318 -0.33 5.73 22.90
CA GLU A 318 -1.52 4.92 22.73
C GLU A 318 -1.33 3.61 23.51
N GLY A 319 -2.05 3.47 24.64
CA GLY A 319 -1.77 2.40 25.59
C GLY A 319 -0.31 2.45 26.03
N ASP A 320 0.39 1.33 25.88
CA ASP A 320 1.82 1.20 26.22
C ASP A 320 2.77 1.57 25.07
N ARG A 321 2.23 2.05 23.93
CA ARG A 321 3.01 2.34 22.72
C ARG A 321 3.27 3.83 22.57
N ARG A 322 4.54 4.17 22.33
CA ARG A 322 4.99 5.53 22.03
C ARG A 322 5.06 5.75 20.52
N TYR A 323 4.65 6.93 20.09
CA TYR A 323 4.75 7.39 18.72
C TYR A 323 5.41 8.76 18.64
N LEU A 324 6.15 8.98 17.55
CA LEU A 324 6.66 10.29 17.16
C LEU A 324 5.65 10.92 16.21
N GLN A 325 5.04 12.04 16.59
CA GLN A 325 4.21 12.80 15.66
C GLN A 325 5.11 13.69 14.80
N THR A 326 4.85 13.73 13.50
CA THR A 326 5.52 14.59 12.52
C THR A 326 4.48 15.21 11.58
N ASP A 327 4.77 16.39 11.05
CA ASP A 327 4.02 16.96 9.93
C ASP A 327 4.66 16.68 8.57
N ALA A 328 5.81 15.98 8.55
CA ALA A 328 6.44 15.49 7.33
C ALA A 328 5.41 14.62 6.57
N PRO A 329 5.11 14.93 5.29
CA PRO A 329 4.10 14.19 4.54
C PRO A 329 4.38 12.68 4.45
N ILE A 330 3.54 11.88 5.11
CA ILE A 330 3.53 10.42 4.99
C ILE A 330 2.40 10.04 4.02
N ASN A 331 2.76 9.50 2.85
CA ASN A 331 1.83 9.03 1.84
C ASN A 331 1.97 7.50 1.67
N PRO A 332 0.98 6.81 1.05
CA PRO A 332 1.14 5.42 0.66
C PRO A 332 2.46 5.21 -0.08
N GLY A 333 3.28 4.25 0.37
CA GLY A 333 4.65 4.01 -0.10
C GLY A 333 5.77 4.63 0.76
N ASN A 334 5.45 5.51 1.72
CA ASN A 334 6.40 5.93 2.77
C ASN A 334 6.34 5.02 4.00
N SER A 335 5.23 4.29 4.21
CA SER A 335 5.06 3.36 5.33
C SER A 335 6.18 2.32 5.35
N GLY A 336 6.79 2.15 6.51
CA GLY A 336 7.96 1.32 6.77
C GLY A 336 9.30 1.99 6.44
N GLY A 337 9.30 3.11 5.70
CA GLY A 337 10.50 3.91 5.43
C GLY A 337 10.98 4.70 6.64
N PRO A 338 12.22 5.23 6.61
CA PRO A 338 12.83 5.89 7.76
C PRO A 338 12.31 7.32 7.94
N LEU A 339 12.14 7.72 9.20
CA LEU A 339 12.03 9.12 9.64
C LEU A 339 13.40 9.52 10.19
N ILE A 340 14.08 10.45 9.54
CA ILE A 340 15.47 10.82 9.83
C ILE A 340 15.62 12.29 10.21
N THR A 341 16.71 12.59 10.90
CA THR A 341 17.15 13.96 11.20
C THR A 341 17.92 14.59 10.03
N GLU A 342 18.22 15.89 10.10
CA GLU A 342 19.07 16.59 9.11
C GLU A 342 20.46 15.98 8.92
N VAL A 343 21.00 15.32 9.96
CA VAL A 343 22.31 14.65 9.91
C VAL A 343 22.24 13.21 9.39
N GLY A 344 21.06 12.74 9.01
CA GLY A 344 20.87 11.44 8.38
C GLY A 344 20.62 10.27 9.35
N ASP A 345 20.56 10.52 10.66
CA ASP A 345 20.29 9.48 11.64
C ASP A 345 18.78 9.17 11.71
N VAL A 346 18.42 7.89 11.76
CA VAL A 346 17.02 7.45 11.85
C VAL A 346 16.52 7.54 13.28
N VAL A 347 15.41 8.25 13.48
CA VAL A 347 14.74 8.40 14.77
C VAL A 347 13.41 7.64 14.83
N GLY A 348 12.86 7.23 13.69
CA GLY A 348 11.67 6.37 13.68
C GLY A 348 11.35 5.73 12.34
N ILE A 349 10.26 4.97 12.33
CA ILE A 349 9.73 4.22 11.19
C ILE A 349 8.36 4.81 10.84
N ASN A 350 8.22 5.45 9.68
CA ASN A 350 6.96 6.05 9.24
C ASN A 350 5.88 4.98 9.19
N THR A 351 4.78 5.16 9.92
CA THR A 351 3.82 4.07 10.16
C THR A 351 2.40 4.43 9.77
N ALA A 352 1.91 5.59 10.20
CA ALA A 352 0.49 5.93 10.05
C ALA A 352 0.28 7.43 9.85
N VAL A 353 -0.93 7.77 9.41
CA VAL A 353 -1.44 9.15 9.34
C VAL A 353 -2.80 9.22 10.01
N LEU A 354 -3.16 10.40 10.54
CA LEU A 354 -4.51 10.63 11.03
C LEU A 354 -5.44 10.98 9.87
N LEU A 355 -6.37 10.07 9.54
CA LEU A 355 -7.34 10.27 8.47
C LEU A 355 -8.21 11.52 8.69
N GLY A 356 -8.57 12.19 7.58
CA GLY A 356 -9.39 13.40 7.61
C GLY A 356 -8.65 14.65 8.07
N THR A 357 -7.33 14.57 8.29
CA THR A 357 -6.47 15.71 8.63
C THR A 357 -5.29 15.82 7.66
N GLN A 358 -4.62 16.97 7.64
CA GLN A 358 -3.40 17.19 6.88
C GLN A 358 -2.24 17.46 7.84
N GLY A 359 -1.05 16.93 7.55
CA GLY A 359 0.16 17.19 8.34
C GLY A 359 0.17 16.51 9.72
N ILE A 360 -0.56 15.41 9.91
CA ILE A 360 -0.49 14.60 11.14
C ILE A 360 -0.10 13.17 10.77
N GLY A 361 1.20 12.91 10.84
CA GLY A 361 1.82 11.61 10.67
C GLY A 361 2.39 11.06 11.97
N PHE A 362 2.55 9.74 12.03
CA PHE A 362 3.11 9.02 13.16
C PHE A 362 4.20 8.05 12.72
N ALA A 363 5.28 8.00 13.50
CA ALA A 363 6.34 7.03 13.37
C ALA A 363 6.56 6.25 14.67
N ILE A 364 6.91 4.97 14.53
CA ILE A 364 7.38 4.14 15.66
C ILE A 364 8.82 4.58 15.98
N PRO A 365 9.18 4.82 17.26
CA PRO A 365 10.55 5.14 17.67
C PRO A 365 11.58 4.10 17.19
N VAL A 366 12.77 4.55 16.79
CA VAL A 366 13.85 3.65 16.34
C VAL A 366 14.29 2.67 17.42
N GLU A 367 14.20 3.06 18.69
CA GLU A 367 14.58 2.23 19.85
C GLU A 367 13.67 1.02 20.05
N ASP A 368 12.50 0.99 19.38
CA ASP A 368 11.58 -0.13 19.40
C ASP A 368 11.99 -1.26 18.44
N VAL A 369 13.00 -1.03 17.60
CA VAL A 369 13.54 -2.03 16.68
C VAL A 369 14.58 -2.89 17.41
N PRO A 370 14.37 -4.22 17.53
CA PRO A 370 15.23 -5.10 18.32
C PRO A 370 16.73 -5.04 17.96
N ASP A 371 17.06 -4.80 16.68
CA ASP A 371 18.44 -4.85 16.17
C ASP A 371 19.02 -3.48 15.76
N ALA A 372 18.26 -2.39 15.85
CA ALA A 372 18.76 -1.07 15.42
C ALA A 372 19.74 -0.45 16.42
N VAL A 373 19.79 -0.94 17.66
CA VAL A 373 20.56 -0.33 18.77
C VAL A 373 21.80 -1.15 19.15
N GLY A 374 22.17 -2.18 18.37
CA GLY A 374 23.37 -2.99 18.65
C GLY A 374 23.38 -3.64 20.03
N ARG A 375 22.21 -4.12 20.50
CA ARG A 375 22.09 -4.87 21.76
C ARG A 375 22.13 -6.37 21.54
#